data_AF-A0A7C3XIC2-F1
#
_entry.id   AF-A0A7C3XIC2-F1
#
_cell.length_a   1.000
_cell.length_b   1.000
_cell.length_c   1.000
_cell.angle_alpha   90.00
_cell.angle_beta   90.00
_cell.angle_gamma   90.00
#
_symmetry.space_group_name_H-M   'P 1'
#
loop_
_entity.id
_entity.type
_entity.pdbx_description
1 polymer ?
#
loop_
_entity_poly.entity_id
_entity_poly.type
_entity_poly.pdbx_seq_one_letter_code
_entity_poly.pdbx_strand_id
1 'polypeptide(L)'
;MFESRLTECLSEPKVYDLRAKEVERVQELLAPRTWLMSHDEMRVMNWCETCRGRNMTPGQLLADNVRRCAELIHKVRPDATIAVWSDMFDPLHNVRENYYFVNGPLRGSANGLSKDVLIVNWNHQATKQSVAWFAARGHPQVIAGYYDRDLRDERRWVESVRDLPGVEGVMFTTWKRDFTNLEKFALFAWGRQ
;
A
#
# COMPACT_ATOMS: atom_id res chain seq x y z
N MET A 1 10.52 -17.76 7.64
CA MET A 1 11.34 -16.54 7.71
C MET A 1 10.47 -15.45 8.33
N PHE A 2 10.42 -15.40 9.66
CA PHE A 2 9.90 -14.24 10.38
C PHE A 2 11.09 -13.32 10.60
N GLU A 3 11.53 -12.63 9.55
CA GLU A 3 12.39 -11.47 9.76
C GLU A 3 11.59 -10.48 10.62
N SER A 4 12.25 -9.91 11.62
CA SER A 4 11.68 -9.01 12.61
C SER A 4 11.12 -7.76 11.94
N ARG A 5 9.89 -7.82 11.43
CA ARG A 5 9.14 -6.64 11.00
C ARG A 5 8.74 -5.88 12.26
N LEU A 6 9.51 -4.84 12.60
CA LEU A 6 9.17 -3.89 13.65
C LEU A 6 8.27 -2.82 13.05
N THR A 7 7.06 -2.66 13.59
CA THR A 7 6.18 -1.58 13.17
C THR A 7 6.63 -0.28 13.84
N GLU A 8 6.88 0.75 13.04
CA GLU A 8 7.20 2.08 13.53
C GLU A 8 5.99 2.71 14.24
N CYS A 9 6.23 3.48 15.30
CA CYS A 9 5.16 4.18 16.01
C CYS A 9 4.49 5.23 15.09
N LEU A 10 3.17 5.13 14.94
CA LEU A 10 2.38 6.06 14.11
C LEU A 10 2.30 7.48 14.68
N SER A 11 2.63 7.67 15.96
CA SER A 11 2.40 8.95 16.67
C SER A 11 3.65 9.60 17.24
N GLU A 12 4.81 8.93 17.23
CA GLU A 12 6.05 9.49 17.80
C GLU A 12 6.55 10.68 16.95
N PRO A 13 6.69 11.90 17.50
CA PRO A 13 7.13 13.05 16.71
C PRO A 13 8.50 12.86 16.06
N LYS A 14 9.48 12.26 16.77
CA LYS A 14 10.84 12.06 16.25
C LYS A 14 10.90 11.17 15.00
N VAL A 15 9.93 10.28 14.83
CA VAL A 15 9.77 9.47 13.62
C VAL A 15 9.54 10.36 12.40
N TYR A 16 8.71 11.40 12.54
CA TYR A 16 8.43 12.32 11.44
C TYR A 16 9.65 13.19 11.10
N ASP A 17 10.47 13.57 12.09
CA ASP A 17 11.72 14.28 11.88
C ASP A 17 12.73 13.43 11.09
N LEU A 18 12.83 12.15 11.41
CA LEU A 18 13.68 11.20 10.68
C LEU A 18 13.17 11.00 9.26
N ARG A 19 11.87 10.75 9.09
CA ARG A 19 11.25 10.60 7.76
C ARG A 19 11.42 11.82 6.87
N ALA A 20 11.34 13.03 7.42
CA ALA A 20 11.58 14.25 6.65
C ALA A 20 12.99 14.24 6.01
N LYS A 21 14.02 13.86 6.79
CA LYS A 21 15.40 13.73 6.30
C LYS A 21 15.55 12.63 5.25
N GLU A 22 14.90 11.47 5.47
CA GLU A 22 14.92 10.38 4.50
C GLU A 22 14.25 10.79 3.18
N VAL A 23 13.11 11.48 3.24
CA VAL A 23 12.41 12.00 2.06
C VAL A 23 13.25 13.02 1.31
N GLU A 24 13.89 13.97 2.00
CA GLU A 24 14.84 14.91 1.39
C GLU A 24 15.97 14.18 0.69
N ARG A 25 16.54 13.15 1.34
CA ARG A 25 17.66 12.37 0.80
C ARG A 25 17.26 11.56 -0.43
N VAL A 26 16.09 10.92 -0.41
CA VAL A 26 15.57 10.19 -1.57
C VAL A 26 15.30 11.14 -2.73
N GLN A 27 14.76 12.34 -2.46
CA GLN A 27 14.53 13.34 -3.50
C GLN A 27 15.85 13.85 -4.11
N GLU A 28 16.87 14.09 -3.28
CA GLU A 28 18.19 14.51 -3.75
C GLU A 28 18.87 13.45 -4.62
N LEU A 29 18.80 12.18 -4.22
CA LEU A 29 19.52 11.09 -4.88
C LEU A 29 18.81 10.50 -6.10
N LEU A 30 17.49 10.36 -6.03
CA LEU A 30 16.70 9.61 -7.02
C LEU A 30 15.69 10.50 -7.78
N ALA A 31 15.29 11.62 -7.19
CA ALA A 31 14.26 12.53 -7.70
C ALA A 31 13.02 11.81 -8.30
N PRO A 32 12.42 10.84 -7.60
CA PRO A 32 11.43 9.96 -8.21
C PRO A 32 10.11 10.71 -8.43
N ARG A 33 9.45 10.38 -9.55
CA ARG A 33 8.09 10.86 -9.85
C ARG A 33 7.04 10.18 -8.97
N THR A 34 7.24 8.88 -8.68
CA THR A 34 6.29 8.05 -7.95
C THR A 34 6.95 7.49 -6.69
N TRP A 35 6.28 7.64 -5.56
CA TRP A 35 6.76 7.27 -4.23
C TRP A 35 5.87 6.19 -3.64
N LEU A 36 6.38 4.95 -3.61
CA LEU A 36 5.69 3.83 -2.97
C LEU A 36 6.02 3.81 -1.47
N MET A 37 5.03 4.13 -0.64
CA MET A 37 5.16 4.06 0.83
C MET A 37 4.83 2.65 1.32
N SER A 38 5.70 2.11 2.17
CA SER A 38 5.61 0.75 2.74
C SER A 38 4.55 0.59 3.85
N HIS A 39 3.35 1.12 3.65
CA HIS A 39 2.21 0.92 4.56
C HIS A 39 1.56 -0.46 4.35
N ASP A 40 2.34 -1.55 4.40
CA ASP A 40 1.88 -2.94 4.36
C ASP A 40 1.98 -3.63 5.71
N GLU A 41 1.09 -4.60 5.96
CA GLU A 41 1.18 -5.58 7.03
C GLU A 41 1.60 -5.02 8.41
N MET A 42 1.02 -3.90 8.80
CA MET A 42 1.33 -3.23 10.06
C MET A 42 0.64 -3.95 11.23
N ARG A 43 1.30 -4.98 11.76
CA ARG A 43 0.73 -5.96 12.71
C ARG A 43 0.69 -5.52 14.17
N VAL A 44 1.28 -4.38 14.52
CA VAL A 44 1.28 -3.83 15.89
C VAL A 44 0.94 -2.34 15.85
N MET A 45 -0.10 -1.90 16.56
CA MET A 45 -0.48 -0.48 16.65
C MET A 45 -1.15 -0.13 17.98
N ASN A 46 -1.06 1.14 18.35
CA ASN A 46 -1.89 1.78 19.38
C ASN A 46 -1.75 1.24 20.83
N TRP A 47 -0.56 0.75 21.20
CA TRP A 47 -0.27 0.29 22.58
C TRP A 47 0.42 1.35 23.46
N CYS A 48 1.33 2.14 22.90
CA CYS A 48 2.09 3.11 23.68
C CYS A 48 1.23 4.31 24.12
N GLU A 49 1.69 5.01 25.15
CA GLU A 49 1.03 6.20 25.66
C GLU A 49 0.91 7.31 24.60
N THR A 50 1.92 7.49 23.75
CA THR A 50 1.88 8.49 22.67
C THR A 50 0.74 8.24 21.69
N CYS A 51 0.48 6.98 21.30
CA CYS A 51 -0.65 6.64 20.44
C CYS A 51 -1.99 6.78 21.18
N ARG A 52 -2.08 6.26 22.40
CA ARG A 52 -3.33 6.30 23.19
C ARG A 52 -3.73 7.73 23.54
N GLY A 53 -2.76 8.61 23.79
CA GLY A 53 -2.97 10.04 24.05
C GLY A 53 -3.55 10.82 22.87
N ARG A 54 -3.50 10.28 21.64
CA ARG A 54 -4.14 10.90 20.46
C ARG A 54 -5.67 10.78 20.48
N ASN A 55 -6.24 9.92 21.33
CA ASN A 55 -7.67 9.63 21.39
C ASN A 55 -8.27 9.27 20.01
N MET A 56 -7.54 8.45 19.25
CA MET A 56 -7.89 7.98 17.91
C MET A 56 -7.92 6.45 17.89
N THR A 57 -8.79 5.86 17.06
CA THR A 57 -8.71 4.42 16.76
C THR A 57 -7.44 4.12 15.94
N PRO A 58 -6.96 2.86 15.89
CA PRO A 58 -5.85 2.50 14.99
C PRO A 58 -6.09 2.87 13.53
N GLY A 59 -7.32 2.70 13.04
CA GLY A 59 -7.69 3.15 11.69
C GLY A 59 -7.52 4.66 11.50
N GLN A 60 -7.94 5.47 12.47
CA GLN A 60 -7.74 6.92 12.43
C GLN A 60 -6.27 7.32 12.56
N LEU A 61 -5.49 6.63 13.38
CA LEU A 61 -4.05 6.83 13.50
C LEU A 61 -3.32 6.52 12.18
N LEU A 62 -3.67 5.43 11.52
CA LEU A 62 -3.12 5.08 10.21
C LEU A 62 -3.54 6.11 9.14
N ALA A 63 -4.79 6.55 9.16
CA ALA A 63 -5.29 7.60 8.26
C ALA A 63 -4.57 8.94 8.44
N ASP A 64 -4.30 9.35 9.69
CA ASP A 64 -3.49 10.53 9.99
C ASP A 64 -2.03 10.34 9.55
N ASN A 65 -1.46 9.18 9.84
CA ASN A 65 -0.07 8.90 9.51
C ASN A 65 0.20 8.90 7.99
N VAL A 66 -0.61 8.18 7.20
CA VAL A 66 -0.41 8.11 5.74
C VAL A 66 -0.53 9.50 5.10
N ARG A 67 -1.46 10.34 5.59
CA ARG A 67 -1.61 11.72 5.13
C ARG A 67 -0.37 12.55 5.42
N ARG A 68 0.14 12.50 6.66
CA ARG A 68 1.37 13.23 7.04
C ARG A 68 2.59 12.78 6.24
N CYS A 69 2.72 11.47 5.98
CA CYS A 69 3.80 10.96 5.14
C CYS A 69 3.71 11.48 3.69
N ALA A 70 2.50 11.50 3.11
CA ALA A 70 2.27 12.10 1.80
C ALA A 70 2.62 13.61 1.79
N GLU A 71 2.20 14.36 2.82
CA GLU A 71 2.52 15.78 2.97
C GLU A 71 4.04 16.04 3.04
N LEU A 72 4.80 15.18 3.72
CA LEU A 72 6.27 15.28 3.75
C LEU A 72 6.88 15.11 2.36
N ILE A 73 6.40 14.15 1.58
CA ILE A 73 6.84 13.93 0.20
C ILE A 73 6.46 15.12 -0.69
N HIS A 74 5.23 15.62 -0.59
CA HIS A 74 4.78 16.77 -1.38
C HIS A 74 5.51 18.06 -1.06
N LYS A 75 6.08 18.22 0.15
CA LYS A 75 6.95 19.37 0.46
C LYS A 75 8.22 19.41 -0.39
N VAL A 76 8.81 18.24 -0.69
CA VAL A 76 10.04 18.17 -1.50
C VAL A 76 9.76 17.95 -2.99
N ARG A 77 8.59 17.38 -3.32
CA ARG A 77 8.13 17.09 -4.69
C ARG A 77 6.61 17.31 -4.79
N PRO A 78 6.14 18.54 -5.05
CA PRO A 78 4.70 18.87 -5.03
C PRO A 78 3.82 18.10 -6.03
N ASP A 79 4.40 17.63 -7.14
CA ASP A 79 3.72 16.85 -8.19
C ASP A 79 3.96 15.33 -8.06
N ALA A 80 4.49 14.86 -6.91
CA ALA A 80 4.74 13.44 -6.68
C ALA A 80 3.44 12.62 -6.73
N THR A 81 3.47 11.51 -7.47
CA THR A 81 2.48 10.45 -7.33
C THR A 81 2.79 9.64 -6.07
N ILE A 82 1.84 9.59 -5.14
CA ILE A 82 1.95 8.74 -3.95
C ILE A 82 1.33 7.38 -4.25
N ALA A 83 2.03 6.31 -3.88
CA ALA A 83 1.53 4.95 -3.99
C ALA A 83 1.59 4.23 -2.63
N VAL A 84 0.63 3.35 -2.37
CA VAL A 84 0.57 2.54 -1.13
C VAL A 84 0.14 1.12 -1.43
N TRP A 85 0.60 0.15 -0.64
CA TRP A 85 0.02 -1.20 -0.63
C TRP A 85 -1.44 -1.16 -0.16
N SER A 86 -2.29 -1.98 -0.76
CA SER A 86 -3.75 -1.90 -0.53
C SER A 86 -4.22 -2.39 0.84
N ASP A 87 -3.51 -3.34 1.44
CA ASP A 87 -4.04 -4.22 2.48
C ASP A 87 -4.46 -3.50 3.76
N MET A 88 -3.67 -2.53 4.20
CA MET A 88 -3.95 -1.74 5.40
C MET A 88 -5.08 -0.70 5.19
N PHE A 89 -5.59 -0.58 3.97
CA PHE A 89 -6.67 0.34 3.57
C PHE A 89 -7.89 -0.36 2.98
N ASP A 90 -7.84 -1.68 2.77
CA ASP A 90 -8.90 -2.48 2.15
C ASP A 90 -9.75 -3.23 3.20
N PRO A 91 -11.07 -2.94 3.33
CA PRO A 91 -11.98 -3.67 4.23
C PRO A 91 -12.21 -5.13 3.84
N LEU A 92 -11.81 -5.54 2.64
CA LEU A 92 -11.85 -6.93 2.17
C LEU A 92 -10.49 -7.63 2.40
N HIS A 93 -9.54 -6.97 3.08
CA HIS A 93 -8.20 -7.48 3.35
C HIS A 93 -7.80 -7.37 4.83
N ASN A 94 -6.82 -6.53 5.18
CA ASN A 94 -6.30 -6.40 6.54
C ASN A 94 -7.09 -5.41 7.41
N VAL A 95 -7.96 -4.59 6.83
CA VAL A 95 -8.87 -3.71 7.59
C VAL A 95 -10.03 -4.51 8.18
N ARG A 96 -9.72 -5.26 9.23
CA ARG A 96 -10.66 -6.10 9.98
C ARG A 96 -10.47 -5.93 11.48
N GLU A 97 -11.45 -6.40 12.24
CA GLU A 97 -11.36 -6.46 13.71
C GLU A 97 -10.26 -7.43 14.15
N ASN A 98 -9.62 -7.15 15.29
CA ASN A 98 -8.60 -8.00 15.91
C ASN A 98 -7.45 -8.41 14.96
N TYR A 99 -7.01 -7.49 14.09
CA TYR A 99 -5.87 -7.72 13.22
C TYR A 99 -4.56 -7.78 14.02
N TYR A 100 -4.03 -8.98 14.25
CA TYR A 100 -2.81 -9.22 15.03
C TYR A 100 -2.81 -8.47 16.38
N PHE A 101 -1.76 -7.69 16.67
CA PHE A 101 -1.60 -6.89 17.87
C PHE A 101 -1.98 -5.43 17.62
N VAL A 102 -3.00 -5.17 16.81
CA VAL A 102 -3.57 -3.84 16.66
C VAL A 102 -4.61 -3.60 17.76
N ASN A 103 -4.35 -2.61 18.63
CA ASN A 103 -5.22 -2.29 19.75
C ASN A 103 -6.41 -1.40 19.33
N GLY A 104 -7.42 -2.05 18.74
CA GLY A 104 -8.68 -1.43 18.29
C GLY A 104 -8.97 -1.63 16.80
N PRO A 105 -10.05 -1.03 16.27
CA PRO A 105 -10.47 -1.27 14.90
C PRO A 105 -9.62 -0.49 13.88
N LEU A 106 -9.27 -1.14 12.76
CA LEU A 106 -8.60 -0.50 11.62
C LEU A 106 -9.55 0.24 10.67
N ARG A 107 -10.87 0.09 10.86
CA ARG A 107 -11.89 0.72 10.00
C ARG A 107 -11.64 2.22 9.87
N GLY A 108 -11.78 2.73 8.65
CA GLY A 108 -11.57 4.15 8.33
C GLY A 108 -10.13 4.54 8.00
N SER A 109 -9.16 3.60 7.98
CA SER A 109 -7.78 3.89 7.54
C SER A 109 -7.70 4.54 6.17
N ALA A 110 -8.51 4.09 5.22
CA ALA A 110 -8.57 4.63 3.85
C ALA A 110 -9.03 6.10 3.77
N ASN A 111 -9.56 6.69 4.85
CA ASN A 111 -9.91 8.12 4.87
C ASN A 111 -8.67 9.03 4.92
N GLY A 112 -7.49 8.45 5.13
CA GLY A 112 -6.20 9.14 5.01
C GLY A 112 -5.74 9.35 3.58
N LEU A 113 -6.26 8.58 2.62
CA LEU A 113 -5.82 8.58 1.23
C LEU A 113 -6.54 9.68 0.44
N SER A 114 -5.80 10.54 -0.24
CA SER A 114 -6.36 11.42 -1.28
C SER A 114 -6.73 10.59 -2.51
N LYS A 115 -7.68 11.07 -3.31
CA LYS A 115 -8.24 10.31 -4.45
C LYS A 115 -7.19 9.91 -5.50
N ASP A 116 -6.13 10.69 -5.61
CA ASP A 116 -5.01 10.51 -6.54
C ASP A 116 -3.94 9.52 -6.04
N VAL A 117 -4.05 8.99 -4.82
CA VAL A 117 -3.14 7.94 -4.34
C VAL A 117 -3.31 6.68 -5.18
N LEU A 118 -2.21 6.20 -5.75
CA LEU A 118 -2.10 4.95 -6.49
C LEU A 118 -2.12 3.76 -5.54
N ILE A 119 -3.07 2.86 -5.72
CA ILE A 119 -3.20 1.65 -4.91
C ILE A 119 -2.46 0.50 -5.57
N VAL A 120 -1.46 -0.04 -4.88
CA VAL A 120 -0.75 -1.26 -5.26
C VAL A 120 -1.50 -2.44 -4.67
N ASN A 121 -2.40 -3.04 -5.47
CA ASN A 121 -3.37 -4.01 -4.99
C ASN A 121 -2.84 -5.45 -5.04
N TRP A 122 -2.79 -6.11 -3.88
CA TRP A 122 -2.29 -7.49 -3.73
C TRP A 122 -3.30 -8.46 -3.06
N ASN A 123 -4.59 -8.08 -2.97
CA ASN A 123 -5.61 -8.90 -2.31
C ASN A 123 -6.08 -10.12 -3.16
N HIS A 124 -5.42 -11.26 -2.98
CA HIS A 124 -5.82 -12.54 -3.61
C HIS A 124 -7.13 -13.13 -3.09
N GLN A 125 -7.58 -12.75 -1.89
CA GLN A 125 -8.78 -13.33 -1.27
C GLN A 125 -10.06 -12.72 -1.84
N ALA A 126 -9.99 -11.47 -2.29
CA ALA A 126 -11.13 -10.72 -2.83
C ALA A 126 -10.71 -9.90 -4.05
N THR A 127 -10.07 -10.55 -5.03
CA THR A 127 -9.43 -9.93 -6.21
C THR A 127 -10.28 -8.85 -6.88
N LYS A 128 -11.44 -9.23 -7.44
CA LYS A 128 -12.31 -8.31 -8.19
C LYS A 128 -13.02 -7.32 -7.27
N GLN A 129 -13.44 -7.76 -6.08
CA GLN A 129 -14.20 -6.95 -5.13
C GLN A 129 -13.34 -5.84 -4.53
N SER A 130 -12.08 -6.13 -4.18
CA SER A 130 -11.10 -5.17 -3.69
C SER A 130 -10.83 -4.08 -4.73
N VAL A 131 -10.54 -4.48 -5.97
CA VAL A 131 -10.31 -3.53 -7.07
C VAL A 131 -11.55 -2.68 -7.33
N ALA A 132 -12.74 -3.27 -7.35
CA ALA A 132 -13.99 -2.52 -7.51
C ALA A 132 -14.24 -1.52 -6.37
N TRP A 133 -13.87 -1.88 -5.12
CA TRP A 133 -14.04 -1.01 -3.96
C TRP A 133 -13.15 0.25 -4.04
N PHE A 134 -11.88 0.11 -4.41
CA PHE A 134 -11.00 1.25 -4.63
C PHE A 134 -11.40 2.07 -5.86
N ALA A 135 -11.83 1.40 -6.94
CA ALA A 135 -12.31 2.06 -8.15
C ALA A 135 -13.54 2.94 -7.87
N ALA A 136 -14.50 2.46 -7.06
CA ALA A 136 -15.66 3.23 -6.63
C ALA A 136 -15.31 4.49 -5.81
N ARG A 137 -14.11 4.52 -5.21
CA ARG A 137 -13.58 5.68 -4.47
C ARG A 137 -12.74 6.60 -5.36
N GLY A 138 -12.51 6.21 -6.61
CA GLY A 138 -11.80 6.98 -7.63
C GLY A 138 -10.28 6.82 -7.61
N HIS A 139 -9.75 5.81 -6.92
CA HIS A 139 -8.31 5.59 -6.87
C HIS A 139 -7.77 4.93 -8.15
N PRO A 140 -6.65 5.40 -8.70
CA PRO A 140 -5.88 4.63 -9.66
C PRO A 140 -5.23 3.41 -8.98
N GLN A 141 -4.97 2.35 -9.74
CA GLN A 141 -4.53 1.06 -9.20
C GLN A 141 -3.54 0.37 -10.14
N VAL A 142 -2.58 -0.34 -9.53
CA VAL A 142 -1.78 -1.37 -10.19
C VAL A 142 -2.00 -2.71 -9.50
N ILE A 143 -2.14 -3.78 -10.27
CA ILE A 143 -2.33 -5.13 -9.72
C ILE A 143 -0.96 -5.76 -9.45
N ALA A 144 -0.71 -6.16 -8.22
CA ALA A 144 0.56 -6.71 -7.75
C ALA A 144 0.35 -8.08 -7.08
N GLY A 145 -0.20 -9.04 -7.83
CA GLY A 145 -0.53 -10.37 -7.28
C GLY A 145 0.52 -11.45 -7.54
N TYR A 146 1.65 -11.13 -8.15
CA TYR A 146 2.68 -12.16 -8.33
C TYR A 146 3.34 -12.54 -6.99
N TYR A 147 3.40 -13.84 -6.68
CA TYR A 147 3.91 -14.37 -5.40
C TYR A 147 4.83 -15.59 -5.57
N ASP A 148 5.81 -15.52 -6.48
CA ASP A 148 6.84 -16.55 -6.71
C ASP A 148 6.26 -17.96 -6.93
N ARG A 149 5.15 -18.02 -7.68
CA ARG A 149 4.41 -19.22 -8.05
C ARG A 149 4.16 -19.25 -9.56
N ASP A 150 3.40 -20.23 -10.01
CA ASP A 150 2.90 -20.28 -11.38
C ASP A 150 1.97 -19.09 -11.70
N LEU A 151 1.94 -18.66 -12.97
CA LEU A 151 1.28 -17.43 -13.42
C LEU A 151 -0.23 -17.57 -13.66
N ARG A 152 -0.82 -18.77 -13.54
CA ARG A 152 -2.25 -18.98 -13.85
C ARG A 152 -3.18 -18.10 -13.01
N ASP A 153 -2.94 -18.02 -11.71
CA ASP A 153 -3.80 -17.26 -10.81
C ASP A 153 -3.69 -15.75 -11.04
N GLU A 154 -2.46 -15.28 -11.30
CA GLU A 154 -2.22 -13.87 -11.60
C GLU A 154 -2.85 -13.45 -12.93
N ARG A 155 -2.70 -14.27 -13.97
CA ARG A 155 -3.35 -14.03 -15.26
C ARG A 155 -4.87 -13.92 -15.11
N ARG A 156 -5.48 -14.87 -14.38
CA ARG A 156 -6.93 -14.87 -14.13
C ARG A 156 -7.37 -13.62 -13.37
N TRP A 157 -6.58 -13.18 -12.39
CA TRP A 157 -6.88 -11.95 -11.67
C TRP A 157 -6.86 -10.75 -12.62
N VAL A 158 -5.75 -10.53 -13.33
CA VAL A 158 -5.60 -9.41 -14.27
C VAL A 158 -6.72 -9.38 -15.33
N GLU A 159 -7.10 -10.54 -15.88
CA GLU A 159 -8.23 -10.66 -16.81
C GLU A 159 -9.56 -10.27 -16.16
N SER A 160 -9.80 -10.68 -14.91
CA SER A 160 -11.07 -10.44 -14.21
C SER A 160 -11.34 -8.97 -13.85
N VAL A 161 -10.30 -8.14 -13.84
CA VAL A 161 -10.36 -6.72 -13.44
C VAL A 161 -10.02 -5.75 -14.56
N ARG A 162 -9.69 -6.25 -15.76
CA ARG A 162 -9.27 -5.43 -16.92
C ARG A 162 -10.28 -4.34 -17.28
N ASP A 163 -11.57 -4.64 -17.15
CA ASP A 163 -12.66 -3.71 -17.50
C ASP A 163 -13.09 -2.81 -16.33
N LEU A 164 -12.44 -2.93 -15.16
CA LEU A 164 -12.72 -2.04 -14.03
C LEU A 164 -12.01 -0.70 -14.21
N PRO A 165 -12.67 0.42 -13.90
CA PRO A 165 -12.05 1.73 -14.04
C PRO A 165 -10.90 1.91 -13.04
N GLY A 166 -9.91 2.71 -13.43
CA GLY A 166 -8.76 3.04 -12.59
C GLY A 166 -7.67 1.96 -12.52
N VAL A 167 -7.79 0.83 -13.23
CA VAL A 167 -6.68 -0.13 -13.34
C VAL A 167 -5.71 0.37 -14.42
N GLU A 168 -4.52 0.82 -14.02
CA GLU A 168 -3.53 1.45 -14.90
C GLU A 168 -2.40 0.50 -15.32
N GLY A 169 -2.26 -0.63 -14.64
CA GLY A 169 -1.23 -1.61 -14.98
C GLY A 169 -1.12 -2.75 -13.99
N VAL A 170 -0.03 -3.50 -14.13
CA VAL A 170 0.31 -4.64 -13.28
C VAL A 170 1.77 -4.55 -12.86
N MET A 171 2.13 -5.17 -11.74
CA MET A 171 3.46 -5.14 -11.14
C MET A 171 3.93 -6.57 -10.86
N PHE A 172 5.09 -6.93 -11.41
CA PHE A 172 5.75 -8.19 -11.09
C PHE A 172 6.52 -8.04 -9.77
N THR A 173 6.09 -8.78 -8.74
CA THR A 173 6.70 -8.76 -7.40
C THR A 173 7.31 -10.12 -7.06
N THR A 174 8.63 -10.18 -6.85
CA THR A 174 9.30 -11.40 -6.36
C THR A 174 9.82 -11.19 -4.93
N TRP A 175 9.55 -12.16 -4.06
CA TRP A 175 10.00 -12.20 -2.67
C TRP A 175 11.15 -13.19 -2.46
N LYS A 176 11.47 -13.96 -3.51
CA LYS A 176 12.58 -14.92 -3.53
C LYS A 176 13.73 -14.51 -4.43
N ARG A 177 13.62 -13.32 -5.05
CA ARG A 177 14.54 -12.87 -6.12
C ARG A 177 14.54 -13.85 -7.31
N ASP A 178 13.39 -14.45 -7.58
CA ASP A 178 13.16 -15.38 -8.68
C ASP A 178 12.49 -14.64 -9.84
N PHE A 179 13.26 -14.45 -10.92
CA PHE A 179 12.81 -13.76 -12.12
C PHE A 179 12.47 -14.72 -13.26
N THR A 180 12.43 -16.03 -13.01
CA THR A 180 12.19 -17.07 -14.04
C THR A 180 10.87 -16.85 -14.79
N ASN A 181 9.88 -16.25 -14.13
CA ASN A 181 8.57 -15.96 -14.71
C ASN A 181 8.42 -14.54 -15.27
N LEU A 182 9.44 -13.68 -15.18
CA LEU A 182 9.32 -12.27 -15.56
C LEU A 182 8.92 -12.10 -17.04
N GLU A 183 9.57 -12.80 -17.95
CA GLU A 183 9.25 -12.72 -19.39
C GLU A 183 7.83 -13.22 -19.69
N LYS A 184 7.46 -14.37 -19.11
CA LYS A 184 6.11 -14.94 -19.26
C LYS A 184 5.04 -14.03 -18.67
N PHE A 185 5.36 -13.33 -17.58
CA PHE A 185 4.49 -12.34 -16.98
C PHE A 185 4.28 -11.16 -17.92
N ALA A 186 5.37 -10.58 -18.44
CA ALA A 186 5.31 -9.47 -19.38
C ALA A 186 4.46 -9.80 -20.63
N LEU A 187 4.57 -11.02 -21.14
CA LEU A 187 3.81 -11.49 -22.30
C LEU A 187 2.29 -11.45 -22.08
N PHE A 188 1.78 -11.79 -20.88
CA PHE A 188 0.33 -11.72 -20.66
C PHE A 188 -0.16 -10.35 -20.21
N ALA A 189 0.70 -9.61 -19.52
CA ALA A 189 0.41 -8.29 -19.01
C ALA A 189 0.32 -7.24 -20.13
N TRP A 190 1.23 -7.29 -21.11
CA TRP A 190 1.36 -6.28 -22.16
C TRP A 190 1.51 -6.85 -23.58
N GLY A 191 1.67 -8.17 -23.74
CA GLY A 191 1.72 -8.76 -25.06
C GLY A 191 0.38 -8.56 -25.78
N ARG A 192 0.43 -7.96 -26.97
CA ARG A 192 -0.69 -8.01 -27.91
C ARG A 192 -0.91 -9.49 -28.25
N GLN A 193 -2.07 -10.03 -27.88
CA GLN A 193 -2.56 -11.30 -28.43
C GLN A 193 -3.34 -11.00 -29.71
#